data_AF-A0A5D3KNP1-F1
#
_entry.id   AF-A0A5D3KNP1-F1
#
_cell.length_a   1.000
_cell.length_b   1.000
_cell.length_c   1.000
_cell.angle_alpha   90.00
_cell.angle_beta   90.00
_cell.angle_gamma   90.00
#
_symmetry.space_group_name_H-M   'P 1'
#
loop_
_entity.id
_entity.type
_entity.pdbx_description
1 polymer ?
#
loop_
_entity_poly.entity_id
_entity_poly.type
_entity_poly.pdbx_seq_one_letter_code
_entity_poly.pdbx_strand_id
1 'polypeptide(L)'
;MDQADVYISRDESEAASIAIGILSRDLAYDTEILSPARAAALWQQFLQLFDGQGLRFFSNCRAGLHQWNLATNATFDIGVLVVGESSSGCLWVEDED
;
A
#
# COMPACT_ATOMS: atom_id res chain seq x y z
N MET A 1 -16.31 -1.43 21.73
CA MET A 1 -16.06 -0.99 20.35
C MET A 1 -15.33 -2.13 19.70
N ASP A 2 -15.95 -2.80 18.72
CA ASP A 2 -15.22 -3.73 17.85
C ASP A 2 -14.11 -2.91 17.18
N GLN A 3 -12.86 -3.22 17.51
CA GLN A 3 -11.73 -2.67 16.80
C GLN A 3 -11.76 -3.34 15.43
N ALA A 4 -12.34 -2.67 14.44
CA ALA A 4 -12.29 -3.16 13.07
C ALA A 4 -10.82 -3.38 12.73
N ASP A 5 -10.49 -4.59 12.23
CA ASP A 5 -9.12 -4.90 11.82
C ASP A 5 -8.69 -3.86 10.79
N VAL A 6 -7.77 -2.99 11.19
CA VAL A 6 -7.23 -1.92 10.34
C VAL A 6 -6.56 -2.55 9.13
N TYR A 7 -5.81 -3.64 9.34
CA TYR A 7 -5.05 -4.32 8.29
C TYR A 7 -5.80 -5.55 7.78
N ILE A 8 -6.11 -5.54 6.50
CA ILE A 8 -6.80 -6.63 5.80
C ILE A 8 -5.81 -7.34 4.89
N SER A 9 -5.81 -8.67 4.91
CA SER A 9 -4.98 -9.48 4.02
C SER A 9 -5.32 -9.23 2.55
N ARG A 10 -4.29 -9.13 1.72
CA ARG A 10 -4.41 -8.93 0.27
C ARG A 10 -3.68 -10.00 -0.50
N ASP A 11 -4.18 -10.30 -1.68
CA ASP A 11 -3.38 -11.02 -2.66
C ASP A 11 -2.34 -10.09 -3.31
N GLU A 12 -1.43 -10.66 -4.07
CA GLU A 12 -0.34 -9.93 -4.72
C GLU A 12 -0.85 -8.91 -5.75
N SER A 13 -1.93 -9.22 -6.46
CA SER A 13 -2.51 -8.36 -7.50
C SER A 13 -3.21 -7.15 -6.88
N GLU A 14 -3.96 -7.36 -5.79
CA GLU A 14 -4.56 -6.29 -4.99
C GLU A 14 -3.48 -5.40 -4.37
N ALA A 15 -2.45 -5.99 -3.76
CA ALA A 15 -1.33 -5.26 -3.16
C ALA A 15 -0.59 -4.41 -4.21
N ALA A 16 -0.33 -4.98 -5.39
CA ALA A 16 0.27 -4.26 -6.50
C ALA A 16 -0.62 -3.11 -6.99
N SER A 17 -1.92 -3.32 -7.11
CA SER A 17 -2.86 -2.27 -7.53
C SER A 17 -2.89 -1.10 -6.54
N ILE A 18 -2.89 -1.39 -5.24
CA ILE A 18 -2.83 -0.37 -4.18
C ILE A 18 -1.49 0.37 -4.24
N ALA A 19 -0.37 -0.36 -4.24
CA ALA A 19 0.97 0.21 -4.26
C ALA A 19 1.21 1.10 -5.49
N ILE A 20 0.79 0.64 -6.67
CA ILE A 20 0.90 1.42 -7.91
C ILE A 20 0.05 2.68 -7.82
N GLY A 21 -1.17 2.59 -7.30
CA GLY A 21 -2.05 3.75 -7.17
C GLY A 21 -1.51 4.82 -6.23
N ILE A 22 -1.11 4.45 -5.00
CA ILE A 22 -0.56 5.41 -4.02
C ILE A 22 0.81 5.99 -4.43
N LEU A 23 1.55 5.30 -5.30
CA LEU A 23 2.79 5.85 -5.87
C LEU A 23 2.52 6.74 -7.09
N SER A 24 1.42 6.51 -7.81
CA SER A 24 1.12 7.24 -9.03
C SER A 24 0.41 8.56 -8.76
N ARG A 25 -0.34 8.67 -7.65
CA ARG A 25 -1.20 9.82 -7.36
C ARG A 25 -1.16 10.21 -5.90
N ASP A 26 -1.39 11.49 -5.62
CA ASP A 26 -1.64 11.96 -4.26
C ASP A 26 -2.99 11.42 -3.73
N LEU A 27 -3.19 11.48 -2.41
CA LEU A 27 -4.40 10.95 -1.78
C LEU A 27 -5.52 11.99 -1.68
N ALA A 28 -5.19 13.28 -1.67
CA ALA A 28 -6.15 14.37 -1.46
C ALA A 28 -6.90 14.81 -2.74
N TYR A 29 -6.18 14.91 -3.87
CA TYR A 29 -6.66 15.51 -5.12
C TYR A 29 -6.58 14.57 -6.34
N ASP A 30 -6.04 13.36 -6.17
CA ASP A 30 -5.81 12.37 -7.24
C ASP A 30 -4.84 12.90 -8.33
N THR A 31 -3.97 13.86 -7.99
CA THR A 31 -3.01 14.46 -8.93
C THR A 31 -1.91 13.47 -9.26
N GLU A 32 -1.54 13.34 -10.53
CA GLU A 32 -0.45 12.47 -10.95
C GLU A 32 0.91 12.95 -10.39
N ILE A 33 1.59 12.07 -9.64
CA ILE A 33 2.96 12.23 -9.13
C ILE A 33 3.94 11.45 -10.00
N LEU A 34 3.60 10.19 -10.30
CA LEU A 34 4.38 9.31 -11.16
C LEU A 34 3.47 8.67 -12.21
N SER A 35 4.04 8.38 -13.37
CA SER A 35 3.34 7.56 -14.35
C SER A 35 3.11 6.15 -13.79
N PRO A 36 1.97 5.49 -14.10
CA PRO A 36 1.68 4.14 -13.61
C PRO A 36 2.77 3.11 -13.96
N ALA A 37 3.41 3.27 -15.13
CA ALA A 37 4.53 2.42 -15.54
C ALA A 37 5.75 2.58 -14.62
N ARG A 38 6.05 3.81 -14.17
CA ARG A 38 7.15 4.06 -13.25
C ARG A 38 6.82 3.56 -11.85
N ALA A 39 5.60 3.77 -11.37
CA ALA A 39 5.13 3.24 -10.09
C ALA A 39 5.19 1.71 -10.06
N ALA A 40 4.75 1.03 -11.12
CA ALA A 40 4.86 -0.43 -11.24
C ALA A 40 6.32 -0.91 -11.20
N ALA A 41 7.23 -0.22 -11.90
CA ALA A 41 8.64 -0.56 -11.87
C ALA A 41 9.27 -0.39 -10.48
N LEU A 42 8.87 0.64 -9.72
CA LEU A 42 9.32 0.85 -8.34
C LEU A 42 8.77 -0.21 -7.39
N TRP A 43 7.48 -0.57 -7.53
CA TRP A 43 6.89 -1.65 -6.75
C TRP A 43 7.61 -2.98 -6.96
N GLN A 44 7.94 -3.31 -8.22
CA GLN A 44 8.71 -4.52 -8.54
C GLN A 44 10.13 -4.48 -7.93
N GLN A 45 10.82 -3.34 -7.99
CA GLN A 45 12.12 -3.18 -7.32
C GLN A 45 12.03 -3.32 -5.81
N PHE A 46 10.94 -2.84 -5.20
CA PHE A 46 10.69 -3.02 -3.78
C PHE A 46 10.46 -4.49 -3.43
N LEU A 47 9.68 -5.24 -4.22
CA LEU A 47 9.45 -6.67 -4.01
C LEU A 47 10.72 -7.51 -4.15
N GLN A 48 11.66 -7.11 -5.02
CA GLN A 48 12.95 -7.79 -5.17
C GLN A 48 13.78 -7.82 -3.88
N LEU A 49 13.53 -6.89 -2.95
CA LEU A 49 14.19 -6.91 -1.63
C LEU A 49 13.80 -8.14 -0.80
N PHE A 50 12.72 -8.83 -1.19
CA PHE A 50 12.19 -10.02 -0.51
C PHE A 50 12.31 -11.29 -1.36
N ASP A 51 13.11 -11.26 -2.42
CA ASP A 51 13.26 -12.37 -3.37
C ASP A 51 13.50 -13.72 -2.66
N GLY A 52 12.77 -14.74 -3.10
CA GLY A 52 12.86 -16.11 -2.57
C GLY A 52 12.08 -16.37 -1.27
N GLN A 53 11.27 -15.42 -0.80
CA GLN A 53 10.42 -15.59 0.38
C GLN A 53 8.94 -15.79 0.02
N GLY A 54 8.20 -16.55 0.84
CA GLY A 54 6.74 -16.53 0.81
C GLY A 54 6.21 -15.20 1.37
N LEU A 55 5.57 -14.38 0.53
CA LEU A 55 5.08 -13.07 0.92
C LEU A 55 3.61 -13.08 1.31
N ARG A 56 3.28 -12.33 2.36
CA ARG A 56 1.91 -11.97 2.73
C ARG A 56 1.75 -10.46 2.67
N PHE A 57 0.64 -10.00 2.12
CA PHE A 57 0.36 -8.59 1.95
C PHE A 57 -0.79 -8.17 2.85
N PHE A 58 -0.69 -6.97 3.41
CA PHE A 58 -1.76 -6.36 4.16
C PHE A 58 -1.90 -4.89 3.79
N SER A 59 -3.11 -4.36 3.84
CA SER A 59 -3.37 -2.94 3.61
C SER A 59 -4.53 -2.48 4.48
N ASN A 60 -4.57 -1.17 4.75
CA ASN A 60 -5.70 -0.53 5.39
C ASN A 60 -6.85 -0.18 4.42
N CYS A 61 -6.68 -0.41 3.12
CA CYS A 61 -7.76 -0.35 2.15
C CYS A 61 -8.74 -1.50 2.37
N ARG A 62 -10.05 -1.21 2.36
CA ARG A 62 -11.14 -2.20 2.41
C ARG A 62 -11.61 -2.59 1.01
N ALA A 63 -11.81 -1.59 0.14
CA ALA A 63 -12.32 -1.77 -1.22
C ALA A 63 -11.72 -0.69 -2.15
N GLY A 64 -10.57 -1.00 -2.76
CA GLY A 64 -9.82 -0.04 -3.56
C GLY A 64 -9.28 1.15 -2.75
N LEU A 65 -8.75 2.15 -3.45
CA LEU A 65 -8.11 3.34 -2.85
C LEU A 65 -9.09 4.37 -2.30
N HIS A 66 -10.40 4.15 -2.44
CA HIS A 66 -11.42 5.12 -2.02
C HIS A 66 -12.08 4.79 -0.67
N GLN A 67 -11.74 3.64 -0.09
CA GLN A 67 -12.26 3.23 1.22
C GLN A 67 -11.14 2.56 2.02
N TRP A 68 -10.62 3.27 3.02
CA TRP A 68 -9.62 2.75 3.96
C TRP A 68 -9.96 3.16 5.39
N ASN A 69 -9.35 2.48 6.35
CA ASN A 69 -9.36 2.90 7.76
C ASN A 69 -8.02 3.59 8.05
N LEU A 70 -8.04 4.75 8.72
CA LEU A 70 -6.78 5.40 9.08
C LEU A 70 -5.95 4.48 9.99
N ALA A 71 -4.68 4.28 9.65
CA ALA A 71 -3.77 3.47 10.47
C ALA A 71 -2.86 4.34 11.35
N THR A 72 -2.77 5.64 11.03
CA THR A 72 -1.99 6.65 11.72
C THR A 72 -2.88 7.83 12.14
N ASN A 73 -2.26 8.92 12.63
CA ASN A 73 -2.95 10.16 12.97
C ASN A 73 -3.00 11.17 11.80
N ALA A 74 -2.54 10.79 10.59
CA ALA A 74 -2.57 11.66 9.41
C ALA A 74 -4.01 11.88 8.91
N THR A 75 -4.21 12.93 8.11
CA THR A 75 -5.52 13.22 7.49
C THR A 75 -5.91 12.12 6.50
N PHE A 76 -4.95 11.72 5.67
CA PHE A 76 -5.06 10.59 4.76
C PHE A 76 -3.83 9.70 4.94
N ASP A 77 -4.02 8.40 5.11
CA ASP A 77 -2.93 7.45 5.06
C ASP A 77 -3.34 6.12 4.42
N ILE A 78 -2.55 5.67 3.47
CA ILE A 78 -2.77 4.40 2.78
C ILE A 78 -1.42 3.73 2.56
N GLY A 79 -1.39 2.41 2.73
CA GLY A 79 -0.19 1.67 2.38
C GLY A 79 -0.37 0.18 2.24
N VAL A 80 0.76 -0.47 1.94
CA VAL A 80 0.91 -1.91 1.84
C VAL A 80 2.04 -2.35 2.76
N LEU A 81 1.71 -3.26 3.66
CA LEU A 81 2.67 -4.03 4.45
C LEU A 81 3.01 -5.31 3.68
N VAL A 82 4.30 -5.60 3.58
CA VAL A 82 4.82 -6.85 3.02
C VAL A 82 5.49 -7.62 4.14
N VAL A 83 5.04 -8.83 4.42
CA VAL A 83 5.59 -9.69 5.47
C VAL A 83 6.15 -10.94 4.81
N GLY A 84 7.46 -11.00 4.70
CA GLY A 84 8.21 -12.19 4.32
C GLY A 84 8.56 -13.05 5.54
N GLU A 85 9.26 -14.15 5.30
CA GLU A 85 9.65 -15.10 6.35
C GLU A 85 10.78 -14.56 7.23
N SER A 86 11.70 -13.80 6.65
CA SER A 86 12.91 -13.29 7.34
C SER A 86 12.96 -11.77 7.42
N SER A 87 12.07 -11.07 6.71
CA SER A 87 12.05 -9.61 6.62
C SER A 87 10.65 -9.09 6.35
N SER A 88 10.40 -7.84 6.75
CA SER A 88 9.14 -7.14 6.49
C SER A 88 9.41 -5.76 5.89
N GLY A 89 8.54 -5.31 5.01
CA GLY A 89 8.56 -4.01 4.36
C GLY A 89 7.28 -3.23 4.59
N CYS A 90 7.39 -1.92 4.50
CA CYS A 90 6.26 -1.01 4.57
C CYS A 90 6.39 0.03 3.46
N LEU A 91 5.39 0.09 2.58
CA LEU A 91 5.16 1.22 1.69
C LEU A 91 3.95 1.95 2.24
N TRP A 92 4.16 3.13 2.84
CA TRP A 92 3.11 3.94 3.45
C TRP A 92 3.20 5.36 2.93
N VAL A 93 2.07 5.89 2.49
CA VAL A 93 1.93 7.28 2.08
C VAL A 93 1.00 7.95 3.07
N GLU A 94 1.49 9.04 3.64
CA GLU A 94 0.71 10.00 4.41
C GLU A 94 0.50 11.23 3.53
N ASP A 95 -0.69 11.80 3.60
CA ASP A 95 -1.03 13.02 2.89
C ASP A 95 -1.90 13.92 3.78
N GLU A 96 -1.72 15.23 3.60
CA GLU A 96 -2.39 16.28 4.34
C GLU A 96 -2.71 17.40 3.34
N ASP A 97 -3.88 18.02 3.46
CA ASP A 97 -4.29 19.16 2.64
C ASP A 97 -3.24 20.29 2.56
#